data_AF-A0A2V5YL14-F1
#
_entry.id   AF-A0A2V5YL14-F1
#
_cell.length_a   1.000
_cell.length_b   1.000
_cell.length_c   1.000
_cell.angle_alpha   90.00
_cell.angle_beta   90.00
_cell.angle_gamma   90.00
#
_symmetry.space_group_name_H-M   'P 1'
#
loop_
_entity.id
_entity.type
_entity.pdbx_description
1 polymer ?
#
loop_
_entity_poly.entity_id
_entity_poly.type
_entity_poly.pdbx_seq_one_letter_code
_entity_poly.pdbx_strand_id
1 'polypeptide(L)'
;PPQVVLYDQYDNAGTNASFSGTFADFTGFYADFADDFVVPAGQTWNVESIDADGLYFNGAGPATDWNVFIYADNAGLPGAQVFSATKIPISQVGTTFTANLSPAAVLNSGTYWIKIQANMTFGTQGEWGWTDRTVQSNQGAAFRNSGGDFGCGTDWVRKPVCVTTAGGPDQVYRINGTTGGVGSPMATPTGTPSGCVINGSIDTSDPTQIGRLFRRDIPQTCPASTTCSIFGDGLLHHYDSYTFANKSGSTQCVTIDTNTACTGTNSIFTGAYLGSFDPNNICTNWIGDSGFSPNPDASFQVDVDNGQTLVVVVSEVTPDAGCPAYTLTITGLCAGGTATPTATATATATTSATPTPTATATATFNPTPTATATTSATPTATATATATFTPTGTATATPTASPSCTPIVINGSIDLSDPTQVDHLNRSGSPQT
;
A
#
# COMPACT_ATOMS: atom_id res chain seq x y z
N PRO A 1 -14.45 31.25 -3.48
CA PRO A 1 -14.47 32.00 -4.76
C PRO A 1 -15.36 31.24 -5.76
N PRO A 2 -15.94 31.88 -6.79
CA PRO A 2 -16.63 31.14 -7.84
C PRO A 2 -15.61 30.26 -8.60
N GLN A 3 -16.05 29.07 -9.00
CA GLN A 3 -15.25 28.15 -9.77
C GLN A 3 -14.90 28.76 -11.14
N VAL A 4 -13.63 28.64 -11.54
CA VAL A 4 -13.09 29.05 -12.84
C VAL A 4 -12.48 27.84 -13.54
N VAL A 5 -12.31 27.94 -14.86
CA VAL A 5 -11.53 26.97 -15.63
C VAL A 5 -10.04 27.21 -15.34
N LEU A 6 -9.38 26.21 -14.78
CA LEU A 6 -7.95 26.25 -14.43
C LEU A 6 -7.08 25.73 -15.57
N TYR A 7 -7.50 24.65 -16.20
CA TYR A 7 -6.87 24.05 -17.37
C TYR A 7 -7.95 23.59 -18.33
N ASP A 8 -7.78 23.88 -19.62
CA ASP A 8 -8.75 23.54 -20.65
C ASP A 8 -8.07 22.82 -21.81
N GLN A 9 -8.43 21.56 -21.97
CA GLN A 9 -8.09 20.69 -23.09
C GLN A 9 -9.38 20.07 -23.67
N TYR A 10 -10.52 20.74 -23.49
CA TYR A 10 -11.82 20.27 -23.94
C TYR A 10 -12.07 20.66 -25.41
N ASP A 11 -11.12 20.33 -26.28
CA ASP A 11 -11.15 20.61 -27.72
C ASP A 11 -10.51 19.49 -28.54
N ASN A 12 -10.56 19.58 -29.88
CA ASN A 12 -9.92 18.65 -30.81
C ASN A 12 -10.25 17.16 -30.56
N ALA A 13 -11.48 16.89 -30.10
CA ALA A 13 -11.97 15.55 -29.84
C ALA A 13 -11.86 14.66 -31.09
N GLY A 14 -11.26 13.49 -30.91
CA GLY A 14 -11.17 12.45 -31.91
C GLY A 14 -12.44 11.61 -31.99
N THR A 15 -12.37 10.54 -32.78
CA THR A 15 -13.47 9.59 -32.96
C THR A 15 -13.32 8.33 -32.10
N ASN A 16 -12.17 8.17 -31.43
CA ASN A 16 -11.84 6.99 -30.66
C ASN A 16 -11.89 7.33 -29.16
N ALA A 17 -12.11 6.30 -28.34
CA ALA A 17 -11.92 6.39 -26.91
C ALA A 17 -11.01 5.28 -26.40
N SER A 18 -10.24 5.63 -25.37
CA SER A 18 -9.31 4.73 -24.71
C SER A 18 -9.86 4.30 -23.35
N PHE A 19 -10.06 2.99 -23.17
CA PHE A 19 -10.59 2.38 -21.95
C PHE A 19 -9.77 2.79 -20.72
N SER A 20 -10.42 3.30 -19.67
CA SER A 20 -9.79 3.58 -18.38
C SER A 20 -10.72 3.15 -17.26
N GLY A 21 -10.44 1.99 -16.65
CA GLY A 21 -11.37 1.37 -15.72
C GLY A 21 -10.83 0.15 -15.00
N THR A 22 -11.62 -0.31 -14.03
CA THR A 22 -11.52 -1.63 -13.41
C THR A 22 -12.80 -2.41 -13.62
N PHE A 23 -12.69 -3.75 -13.56
CA PHE A 23 -13.84 -4.64 -13.64
C PHE A 23 -13.95 -5.55 -12.41
N ALA A 24 -15.17 -5.66 -11.88
CA ALA A 24 -15.50 -6.57 -10.78
C ALA A 24 -15.58 -8.05 -11.22
N ASP A 25 -15.93 -8.29 -12.48
CA ASP A 25 -16.16 -9.62 -13.08
C ASP A 25 -15.12 -10.02 -14.14
N PHE A 26 -14.17 -9.13 -14.44
CA PHE A 26 -13.09 -9.37 -15.39
C PHE A 26 -11.75 -8.89 -14.82
N THR A 27 -11.30 -9.61 -13.79
CA THR A 27 -10.09 -9.30 -13.02
C THR A 27 -8.83 -9.35 -13.88
N GLY A 28 -7.89 -8.44 -13.64
CA GLY A 28 -6.61 -8.38 -14.36
C GLY A 28 -6.63 -7.55 -15.66
N PHE A 29 -7.82 -7.28 -16.22
CA PHE A 29 -8.01 -6.37 -17.35
C PHE A 29 -8.29 -4.94 -16.89
N TYR A 30 -7.31 -4.33 -16.22
CA TYR A 30 -7.40 -2.94 -15.73
C TYR A 30 -6.55 -2.01 -16.58
N ALA A 31 -7.13 -0.87 -16.96
CA ALA A 31 -6.42 0.17 -17.70
C ALA A 31 -6.45 1.47 -16.91
N ASP A 32 -5.27 2.05 -16.74
CA ASP A 32 -5.06 3.36 -16.17
C ASP A 32 -4.60 4.30 -17.27
N PHE A 33 -5.44 5.26 -17.64
CA PHE A 33 -5.02 6.37 -18.49
C PHE A 33 -4.87 7.64 -17.68
N ALA A 34 -3.73 8.30 -17.85
CA ALA A 34 -3.47 9.61 -17.27
C ALA A 34 -3.03 10.60 -18.36
N ASP A 35 -3.38 11.86 -18.21
CA ASP A 35 -2.91 12.96 -19.08
C ASP A 35 -2.28 14.07 -18.25
N ASP A 36 -1.34 14.81 -18.83
CA ASP A 36 -0.59 15.83 -18.11
C ASP A 36 -1.16 17.25 -18.23
N PHE A 37 -0.95 18.03 -17.17
CA PHE A 37 -1.27 19.45 -17.11
C PHE A 37 -0.23 20.19 -16.28
N VAL A 38 -0.17 21.51 -16.46
CA VAL A 38 0.78 22.37 -15.77
C VAL A 38 0.03 23.39 -14.92
N VAL A 39 0.32 23.41 -13.63
CA VAL A 39 -0.03 24.52 -12.73
C VAL A 39 1.04 25.61 -12.92
N PRO A 40 0.69 26.82 -13.41
CA PRO A 40 1.67 27.85 -13.72
C PRO A 40 2.53 28.26 -12.52
N ALA A 41 3.76 28.69 -12.79
CA ALA A 41 4.69 29.16 -11.78
C ALA A 41 4.06 30.23 -10.86
N GLY A 42 4.22 30.05 -9.54
CA GLY A 42 3.70 30.97 -8.53
C GLY A 42 2.19 30.90 -8.30
N GLN A 43 1.48 29.98 -8.94
CA GLN A 43 0.07 29.72 -8.66
C GLN A 43 -0.11 28.54 -7.71
N THR A 44 -1.20 28.59 -6.97
CA THR A 44 -1.79 27.45 -6.27
C THR A 44 -3.23 27.31 -6.73
N TRP A 45 -3.59 26.10 -7.14
CA TRP A 45 -4.91 25.72 -7.59
C TRP A 45 -5.61 24.89 -6.52
N ASN A 46 -6.88 25.20 -6.24
CA ASN A 46 -7.78 24.28 -5.56
C ASN A 46 -8.68 23.67 -6.64
N VAL A 47 -8.40 22.44 -7.04
CA VAL A 47 -9.14 21.71 -8.07
C VAL A 47 -10.40 21.11 -7.45
N GLU A 48 -11.55 21.61 -7.89
CA GLU A 48 -12.86 21.30 -7.30
C GLU A 48 -13.65 20.33 -8.17
N SER A 49 -13.43 20.33 -9.49
CA SER A 49 -14.01 19.31 -10.37
C SER A 49 -13.19 19.10 -11.64
N ILE A 50 -13.38 17.93 -12.24
CA ILE A 50 -12.80 17.53 -13.52
C ILE A 50 -13.93 17.15 -14.46
N ASP A 51 -13.92 17.71 -15.66
CA ASP A 51 -14.79 17.31 -16.75
C ASP A 51 -13.98 16.45 -17.72
N ALA A 52 -14.28 15.16 -17.82
CA ALA A 52 -13.72 14.28 -18.86
C ALA A 52 -14.73 14.10 -19.99
N ASP A 53 -14.29 14.26 -21.24
CA ASP A 53 -15.09 13.76 -22.36
C ASP A 53 -14.87 12.25 -22.50
N GLY A 54 -15.96 11.50 -22.65
CA GLY A 54 -15.87 10.06 -22.81
C GLY A 54 -17.16 9.42 -23.28
N LEU A 55 -17.11 8.10 -23.41
CA LEU A 55 -18.26 7.30 -23.81
C LEU A 55 -18.18 5.87 -23.26
N TYR A 56 -19.35 5.27 -23.11
CA TYR A 56 -19.47 3.83 -22.91
C TYR A 56 -19.39 3.09 -24.25
N PHE A 57 -18.75 1.92 -24.24
CA PHE A 57 -18.71 0.99 -25.37
C PHE A 57 -18.68 -0.45 -24.86
N ASN A 58 -18.98 -1.40 -25.75
CA ASN A 58 -19.20 -2.81 -25.39
C ASN A 58 -20.24 -3.04 -24.28
N GLY A 59 -21.08 -2.04 -24.04
CA GLY A 59 -22.17 -2.00 -23.07
C GLY A 59 -22.69 -0.57 -22.94
N ALA A 60 -23.79 -0.41 -22.20
CA ALA A 60 -24.49 0.87 -22.09
C ALA A 60 -24.04 1.72 -20.88
N GLY A 61 -23.18 1.18 -20.01
CA GLY A 61 -22.99 1.69 -18.66
C GLY A 61 -24.29 1.58 -17.82
N PRO A 62 -24.44 2.41 -16.77
CA PRO A 62 -23.41 3.30 -16.22
C PRO A 62 -22.35 2.51 -15.44
N ALA A 63 -21.19 3.12 -15.22
CA ALA A 63 -20.24 2.66 -14.22
C ALA A 63 -20.85 2.73 -12.81
N THR A 64 -20.40 1.85 -11.91
CA THR A 64 -20.91 1.76 -10.53
C THR A 64 -20.46 2.95 -9.70
N ASP A 65 -19.18 3.28 -9.79
CA ASP A 65 -18.56 4.44 -9.18
C ASP A 65 -17.21 4.74 -9.87
N TRP A 66 -16.56 5.83 -9.48
CA TRP A 66 -15.39 6.37 -10.18
C TRP A 66 -14.24 6.65 -9.22
N ASN A 67 -13.03 6.57 -9.76
CA ASN A 67 -11.82 7.01 -9.08
C ASN A 67 -11.15 8.14 -9.87
N VAL A 68 -10.71 9.17 -9.16
CA VAL A 68 -9.85 10.24 -9.68
C VAL A 68 -8.54 10.22 -8.92
N PHE A 69 -7.43 10.25 -9.65
CA PHE A 69 -6.09 10.32 -9.08
C PHE A 69 -5.31 11.44 -9.76
N ILE A 70 -4.49 12.15 -8.99
CA ILE A 70 -3.52 13.11 -9.53
C ILE A 70 -2.14 12.66 -9.07
N TYR A 71 -1.20 12.61 -10.00
CA TYR A 71 0.19 12.23 -9.78
C TYR A 71 1.10 13.41 -10.04
N ALA A 72 2.18 13.55 -9.28
CA ALA A 72 3.29 14.42 -9.65
C ALA A 72 3.97 13.88 -10.91
N ASP A 73 4.61 14.77 -11.67
CA ASP A 73 5.47 14.35 -12.76
C ASP A 73 6.71 13.58 -12.26
N ASN A 74 7.06 12.50 -12.95
CA ASN A 74 8.29 11.76 -12.77
C ASN A 74 8.95 11.52 -14.13
N ALA A 75 9.86 12.42 -14.50
CA ALA A 75 10.58 12.39 -15.77
C ALA A 75 9.64 12.33 -16.99
N GLY A 76 8.54 13.09 -16.93
CA GLY A 76 7.55 13.13 -18.00
C GLY A 76 6.61 11.94 -18.02
N LEU A 77 6.44 11.17 -16.94
CA LEU A 77 5.39 10.15 -16.77
C LEU A 77 4.71 10.36 -15.40
N PRO A 78 3.52 9.78 -15.16
CA PRO A 78 2.92 9.78 -13.84
C PRO A 78 3.85 9.17 -12.80
N GLY A 79 4.11 9.91 -11.73
CA GLY A 79 4.97 9.55 -10.62
C GLY A 79 4.18 9.25 -9.34
N ALA A 80 4.63 9.85 -8.23
CA ALA A 80 3.98 9.70 -6.95
C ALA A 80 2.56 10.30 -6.97
N GLN A 81 1.60 9.56 -6.43
CA GLN A 81 0.23 10.06 -6.26
C GLN A 81 0.21 11.20 -5.24
N VAL A 82 -0.38 12.33 -5.61
CA VAL A 82 -0.53 13.52 -4.75
C VAL A 82 -1.97 13.77 -4.34
N PHE A 83 -2.94 13.14 -5.01
CA PHE A 83 -4.36 13.21 -4.65
C PHE A 83 -5.10 11.96 -5.10
N SER A 84 -6.13 11.58 -4.35
CA SER A 84 -7.09 10.55 -4.74
C SER A 84 -8.50 10.88 -4.22
N ALA A 85 -9.50 10.60 -5.04
CA ALA A 85 -10.89 10.51 -4.65
C ALA A 85 -11.46 9.22 -5.25
N THR A 86 -11.85 8.26 -4.43
CA THR A 86 -12.28 6.93 -4.87
C THR A 86 -13.74 6.68 -4.54
N LYS A 87 -14.38 5.79 -5.31
CA LYS A 87 -15.80 5.45 -5.18
C LYS A 87 -16.73 6.66 -5.17
N ILE A 88 -16.37 7.70 -5.94
CA ILE A 88 -17.17 8.91 -6.05
C ILE A 88 -18.22 8.79 -7.16
N PRO A 89 -19.38 9.46 -7.02
CA PRO A 89 -20.32 9.58 -8.12
C PRO A 89 -19.79 10.55 -9.18
N ILE A 90 -20.21 10.35 -10.43
CA ILE A 90 -20.04 11.31 -11.52
C ILE A 90 -21.40 11.76 -12.04
N SER A 91 -21.52 13.04 -12.38
CA SER A 91 -22.65 13.55 -13.16
C SER A 91 -22.31 13.54 -14.64
N GLN A 92 -23.20 13.02 -15.48
CA GLN A 92 -23.02 12.97 -16.93
C GLN A 92 -23.98 13.94 -17.65
N VAL A 93 -23.44 14.77 -18.55
CA VAL A 93 -24.22 15.60 -19.47
C VAL A 93 -23.66 15.42 -20.88
N GLY A 94 -24.42 14.73 -21.75
CA GLY A 94 -23.92 14.35 -23.07
C GLY A 94 -22.71 13.42 -22.94
N THR A 95 -21.58 13.80 -23.53
CA THR A 95 -20.29 13.08 -23.45
C THR A 95 -19.42 13.56 -22.29
N THR A 96 -19.84 14.59 -21.55
CA THR A 96 -19.08 15.12 -20.40
C THR A 96 -19.42 14.36 -19.13
N PHE A 97 -18.40 13.76 -18.52
CA PHE A 97 -18.40 13.09 -17.23
C PHE A 97 -17.71 14.00 -16.20
N THR A 98 -18.48 14.62 -15.31
CA THR A 98 -17.97 15.53 -14.29
C THR A 98 -17.79 14.83 -12.95
N ALA A 99 -16.54 14.77 -12.48
CA ALA A 99 -16.16 14.33 -11.15
C ALA A 99 -15.98 15.54 -10.22
N ASN A 100 -16.77 15.61 -9.15
CA ASN A 100 -16.62 16.64 -8.12
C ASN A 100 -15.71 16.14 -7.00
N LEU A 101 -14.72 16.95 -6.62
CA LEU A 101 -13.70 16.60 -5.64
C LEU A 101 -14.00 17.31 -4.31
N SER A 102 -14.27 16.51 -3.27
CA SER A 102 -14.50 16.99 -1.92
C SER A 102 -13.72 16.11 -0.93
N PRO A 103 -12.65 16.62 -0.31
CA PRO A 103 -12.10 17.98 -0.47
C PRO A 103 -11.48 18.23 -1.86
N ALA A 104 -11.35 19.50 -2.22
CA ALA A 104 -10.64 19.92 -3.44
C ALA A 104 -9.15 19.54 -3.39
N ALA A 105 -8.56 19.18 -4.53
CA ALA A 105 -7.13 18.91 -4.61
C ALA A 105 -6.33 20.21 -4.64
N VAL A 106 -5.41 20.41 -3.70
CA VAL A 106 -4.58 21.63 -3.63
C VAL A 106 -3.24 21.38 -4.31
N LEU A 107 -3.01 22.04 -5.44
CA LEU A 107 -1.83 21.85 -6.27
C LEU A 107 -1.03 23.15 -6.36
N ASN A 108 0.25 23.09 -5.99
CA ASN A 108 1.20 24.19 -6.23
C ASN A 108 1.74 24.12 -7.66
N SER A 109 2.40 25.18 -8.11
CA SER A 109 3.05 25.21 -9.42
C SER A 109 3.89 23.97 -9.70
N GLY A 110 3.68 23.36 -10.87
CA GLY A 110 4.33 22.11 -11.26
C GLY A 110 3.57 21.39 -12.37
N THR A 111 4.18 20.34 -12.90
CA THR A 111 3.55 19.42 -13.85
C THR A 111 2.94 18.25 -13.09
N TYR A 112 1.72 17.88 -13.45
CA TYR A 112 0.96 16.80 -12.84
C TYR A 112 0.27 15.97 -13.91
N TRP A 113 -0.16 14.78 -13.52
CA TRP A 113 -0.89 13.83 -14.36
C TRP A 113 -2.22 13.50 -13.71
N ILE A 114 -3.31 13.55 -14.48
CA ILE A 114 -4.64 13.22 -13.98
C ILE A 114 -5.18 11.94 -14.60
N LYS A 115 -5.66 11.04 -13.75
CA LYS A 115 -6.33 9.78 -14.11
C LYS A 115 -7.77 9.83 -13.63
N ILE A 116 -8.69 9.43 -14.52
CA ILE A 116 -10.08 9.11 -14.20
C ILE A 116 -10.31 7.67 -14.64
N GLN A 117 -10.88 6.90 -13.74
CA GLN A 117 -11.07 5.47 -13.88
C GLN A 117 -12.48 5.09 -13.46
N ALA A 118 -13.19 4.39 -14.35
CA ALA A 118 -14.52 3.86 -14.08
C ALA A 118 -14.44 2.48 -13.42
N ASN A 119 -15.17 2.26 -12.32
CA ASN A 119 -15.34 0.92 -11.75
C ASN A 119 -16.63 0.30 -12.32
N MET A 120 -16.49 -0.81 -13.04
CA MET A 120 -17.58 -1.40 -13.83
C MET A 120 -17.70 -2.91 -13.60
N THR A 121 -18.80 -3.49 -14.07
CA THR A 121 -18.96 -4.94 -14.26
C THR A 121 -19.11 -5.18 -15.75
N PHE A 122 -18.05 -5.64 -16.42
CA PHE A 122 -17.96 -5.71 -17.88
C PHE A 122 -19.16 -6.40 -18.51
N GLY A 123 -19.54 -7.58 -18.02
CA GLY A 123 -20.61 -8.38 -18.60
C GLY A 123 -21.99 -7.73 -18.56
N THR A 124 -22.21 -6.74 -17.69
CA THR A 124 -23.50 -6.05 -17.55
C THR A 124 -23.47 -4.57 -17.95
N GLN A 125 -22.34 -3.90 -17.77
CA GLN A 125 -22.17 -2.46 -17.95
C GLN A 125 -21.30 -2.12 -19.17
N GLY A 126 -20.49 -3.06 -19.67
CA GLY A 126 -19.47 -2.80 -20.68
C GLY A 126 -18.28 -2.04 -20.12
N GLU A 127 -17.77 -1.11 -20.90
CA GLU A 127 -16.54 -0.34 -20.62
C GLU A 127 -16.79 1.15 -20.78
N TRP A 128 -15.96 1.97 -20.14
CA TRP A 128 -15.89 3.40 -20.37
C TRP A 128 -14.48 3.81 -20.76
N GLY A 129 -14.38 4.75 -21.71
CA GLY A 129 -13.10 5.33 -22.08
C GLY A 129 -13.17 6.83 -22.27
N TRP A 130 -12.00 7.45 -22.11
CA TRP A 130 -11.76 8.85 -22.43
C TRP A 130 -11.82 9.03 -23.93
N THR A 131 -12.50 10.06 -24.40
CA THR A 131 -12.36 10.49 -25.80
C THR A 131 -10.93 10.92 -26.03
N ASP A 132 -10.30 10.31 -27.04
CA ASP A 132 -8.94 10.66 -27.43
C ASP A 132 -8.92 12.06 -28.03
N ARG A 133 -7.90 12.84 -27.70
CA ARG A 133 -7.66 14.15 -28.31
C ARG A 133 -6.64 14.02 -29.43
N THR A 134 -6.95 14.60 -30.59
CA THR A 134 -6.17 14.43 -31.83
C THR A 134 -4.88 15.23 -31.89
N VAL A 135 -4.68 16.17 -30.96
CA VAL A 135 -3.46 17.00 -30.85
C VAL A 135 -2.85 16.81 -29.47
N GLN A 136 -1.52 16.94 -29.41
CA GLN A 136 -0.75 16.80 -28.18
C GLN A 136 -0.56 18.14 -27.48
N SER A 137 -0.83 18.18 -26.19
CA SER A 137 -0.34 19.16 -25.23
C SER A 137 0.79 18.51 -24.43
N ASN A 138 1.80 19.29 -24.07
CA ASN A 138 2.89 18.84 -23.19
C ASN A 138 3.50 17.48 -23.61
N GLN A 139 3.51 16.47 -22.73
CA GLN A 139 4.27 15.23 -22.88
C GLN A 139 3.49 14.07 -23.50
N GLY A 140 2.18 14.21 -23.68
CA GLY A 140 1.28 13.19 -24.19
C GLY A 140 0.88 12.14 -23.17
N ALA A 141 -0.33 11.60 -23.33
CA ALA A 141 -0.94 10.67 -22.39
C ALA A 141 -0.08 9.46 -22.01
N ALA A 142 -0.26 9.00 -20.78
CA ALA A 142 0.34 7.79 -20.26
C ALA A 142 -0.71 6.69 -20.07
N PHE A 143 -0.26 5.45 -20.26
CA PHE A 143 -1.02 4.22 -20.02
C PHE A 143 -0.28 3.38 -18.98
N ARG A 144 -1.04 2.73 -18.10
CA ARG A 144 -0.56 1.66 -17.24
C ARG A 144 -1.58 0.55 -17.17
N ASN A 145 -1.11 -0.68 -17.33
CA ASN A 145 -1.90 -1.89 -17.18
C ASN A 145 -1.69 -2.45 -15.77
N SER A 146 -2.38 -1.87 -14.79
CA SER A 146 -2.21 -2.25 -13.38
C SER A 146 -2.69 -3.67 -13.07
N GLY A 147 -3.56 -4.24 -13.90
CA GLY A 147 -4.03 -5.62 -13.76
C GLY A 147 -3.13 -6.68 -14.40
N GLY A 148 -2.23 -6.29 -15.30
CA GLY A 148 -1.25 -7.19 -15.92
C GLY A 148 -1.71 -7.88 -17.22
N ASP A 149 -3.01 -8.04 -17.46
CA ASP A 149 -3.49 -8.92 -18.55
C ASP A 149 -3.62 -8.25 -19.94
N PHE A 150 -3.36 -6.95 -20.08
CA PHE A 150 -3.24 -6.29 -21.39
C PHE A 150 -1.89 -6.54 -22.11
N GLY A 151 -0.98 -7.31 -21.51
CA GLY A 151 0.27 -7.72 -22.16
C GLY A 151 1.27 -6.58 -22.42
N CYS A 152 1.16 -5.47 -21.69
CA CYS A 152 2.00 -4.29 -21.91
C CYS A 152 2.72 -3.76 -20.65
N GLY A 153 3.35 -4.68 -19.91
CA GLY A 153 3.97 -4.37 -18.62
C GLY A 153 2.95 -3.86 -17.60
N THR A 154 3.42 -3.52 -16.41
CA THR A 154 2.60 -2.97 -15.31
C THR A 154 3.02 -1.56 -14.91
N ASP A 155 4.10 -1.05 -15.49
CA ASP A 155 4.59 0.30 -15.26
C ASP A 155 3.92 1.32 -16.20
N TRP A 156 4.06 2.60 -15.85
CA TRP A 156 3.63 3.68 -16.73
C TRP A 156 4.47 3.72 -18.01
N VAL A 157 3.78 3.80 -19.14
CA VAL A 157 4.37 3.99 -20.46
C VAL A 157 3.60 5.07 -21.21
N ARG A 158 4.15 5.55 -22.33
CA ARG A 158 3.40 6.42 -23.25
C ARG A 158 2.25 5.66 -23.89
N LYS A 159 1.06 6.26 -23.97
CA LYS A 159 -0.15 5.67 -24.55
C LYS A 159 0.06 4.94 -25.89
N PRO A 160 0.71 5.54 -26.90
CA PRO A 160 0.89 4.87 -28.20
C PRO A 160 1.78 3.62 -28.17
N VAL A 161 2.58 3.42 -27.10
CA VAL A 161 3.45 2.25 -26.96
C VAL A 161 2.63 0.98 -26.74
N CYS A 162 1.56 1.08 -25.94
CA CYS A 162 0.73 -0.06 -25.57
C CYS A 162 -0.62 -0.08 -26.28
N VAL A 163 -1.16 1.08 -26.63
CA VAL A 163 -2.49 1.21 -27.20
C VAL A 163 -2.34 1.72 -28.63
N THR A 164 -1.98 0.81 -29.53
CA THR A 164 -1.71 1.13 -30.94
C THR A 164 -2.96 1.57 -31.72
N THR A 165 -4.15 1.35 -31.15
CA THR A 165 -5.45 1.76 -31.70
C THR A 165 -5.93 3.12 -31.17
N ALA A 166 -5.14 3.78 -30.32
CA ALA A 166 -5.40 5.13 -29.86
C ALA A 166 -5.57 6.08 -31.05
N GLY A 167 -6.67 6.85 -31.05
CA GLY A 167 -6.98 7.84 -32.08
C GLY A 167 -6.25 9.18 -31.90
N GLY A 168 -5.44 9.31 -30.84
CA GLY A 168 -4.70 10.54 -30.56
C GLY A 168 -3.77 10.43 -29.35
N PRO A 169 -2.79 11.35 -29.24
CA PRO A 169 -1.76 11.34 -28.20
C PRO A 169 -2.30 11.63 -26.80
N ASP A 170 -3.45 12.31 -26.68
CA ASP A 170 -3.95 12.91 -25.45
C ASP A 170 -5.40 12.49 -25.15
N GLN A 171 -5.96 13.01 -24.06
CA GLN A 171 -7.36 12.92 -23.68
C GLN A 171 -8.04 14.29 -23.72
N VAL A 172 -9.36 14.31 -23.93
CA VAL A 172 -10.16 15.53 -23.89
C VAL A 172 -10.70 15.76 -22.47
N TYR A 173 -10.28 16.85 -21.82
CA TYR A 173 -10.75 17.19 -20.48
C TYR A 173 -10.56 18.65 -20.10
N ARG A 174 -11.18 19.01 -18.97
CA ARG A 174 -11.05 20.32 -18.35
C ARG A 174 -10.97 20.19 -16.84
N ILE A 175 -10.15 21.04 -16.24
CA ILE A 175 -9.98 21.17 -14.80
C ILE A 175 -10.62 22.47 -14.35
N ASN A 176 -11.50 22.40 -13.35
CA ASN A 176 -12.22 23.53 -12.80
C ASN A 176 -11.92 23.68 -11.31
N GLY A 177 -11.84 24.92 -10.82
CA GLY A 177 -11.52 25.18 -9.42
C GLY A 177 -11.29 26.65 -9.13
N THR A 178 -10.44 26.96 -8.16
CA THR A 178 -10.10 28.35 -7.80
C THR A 178 -8.60 28.59 -7.78
N THR A 179 -8.19 29.80 -8.17
CA THR A 179 -6.80 30.28 -8.01
C THR A 179 -6.70 31.14 -6.74
N GLY A 180 -5.64 30.92 -5.97
CA GLY A 180 -5.35 31.77 -4.81
C GLY A 180 -6.24 31.52 -3.59
N GLY A 181 -5.71 30.78 -2.62
CA GLY A 181 -6.15 30.80 -1.23
C GLY A 181 -4.99 31.23 -0.34
N VAL A 182 -5.12 32.38 0.32
CA VAL A 182 -4.28 32.73 1.47
C VAL A 182 -4.70 31.84 2.65
N GLY A 183 -4.04 30.70 2.81
CA GLY A 183 -3.70 30.27 4.16
C GLY A 183 -2.74 31.32 4.74
N SER A 184 -3.09 31.86 5.90
CA SER A 184 -2.26 32.68 6.82
C SER A 184 -0.76 32.34 6.76
N PRO A 185 0.21 33.27 6.99
CA PRO A 185 1.63 33.02 6.71
C PRO A 185 2.11 31.81 7.52
N MET A 186 2.20 30.69 6.84
CA MET A 186 2.71 29.45 7.37
C MET A 186 3.84 29.05 6.44
N ALA A 187 5.05 29.24 7.00
CA ALA A 187 6.38 28.90 6.51
C ALA A 187 6.58 28.84 4.99
N THR A 188 7.48 29.71 4.51
CA THR A 188 8.28 29.56 3.29
C THR A 188 8.34 28.09 2.81
N PRO A 189 7.92 27.76 1.58
CA PRO A 189 7.96 26.40 1.07
C PRO A 189 9.42 25.95 0.98
N THR A 190 9.90 25.35 2.05
CA THR A 190 11.01 24.41 2.03
C THR A 190 10.39 23.15 1.46
N GLY A 191 10.80 22.78 0.24
CA GLY A 191 10.27 21.73 -0.63
C GLY A 191 9.16 20.82 -0.06
N THR A 192 8.01 20.77 -0.73
CA THR A 192 6.96 19.79 -0.44
C THR A 192 7.57 18.38 -0.43
N PRO A 193 7.37 17.61 0.63
CA PRO A 193 8.06 16.34 0.83
C PRO A 193 7.57 15.33 -0.19
N SER A 194 8.52 14.73 -0.91
CA SER A 194 8.39 13.34 -1.31
C SER A 194 7.85 12.57 -0.10
N GLY A 195 6.74 11.82 -0.24
CA GLY A 195 6.32 10.90 0.81
C GLY A 195 7.52 10.10 1.29
N CYS A 196 7.59 9.77 2.59
CA CYS A 196 8.67 8.91 3.05
C CYS A 196 8.47 7.55 2.39
N VAL A 197 9.30 7.23 1.40
CA VAL A 197 9.37 5.91 0.81
C VAL A 197 10.29 5.07 1.67
N ILE A 198 9.76 3.98 2.21
CA ILE A 198 10.49 3.04 3.04
C ILE A 198 10.40 1.70 2.34
N ASN A 199 11.57 1.14 2.04
CA ASN A 199 11.66 -0.22 1.54
C ASN A 199 11.94 -1.12 2.74
N GLY A 200 11.13 -2.17 2.88
CA GLY A 200 11.25 -3.15 3.96
C GLY A 200 11.13 -4.57 3.44
N SER A 201 11.33 -5.52 4.34
CA SER A 201 11.17 -6.95 4.12
C SER A 201 10.82 -7.58 5.46
N ILE A 202 9.93 -8.57 5.47
CA ILE A 202 9.68 -9.39 6.65
C ILE A 202 10.47 -10.70 6.54
N ASP A 203 11.29 -11.01 7.54
CA ASP A 203 11.97 -12.29 7.68
C ASP A 203 12.00 -12.78 9.13
N THR A 204 12.58 -13.97 9.34
CA THR A 204 12.59 -14.63 10.66
C THR A 204 13.46 -13.94 11.72
N SER A 205 14.20 -12.89 11.37
CA SER A 205 14.99 -12.09 12.31
C SER A 205 14.19 -10.93 12.93
N ASP A 206 13.02 -10.64 12.39
CA ASP A 206 12.15 -9.56 12.86
C ASP A 206 11.49 -9.87 14.21
N PRO A 207 11.07 -8.84 14.97
CA PRO A 207 10.27 -9.06 16.16
C PRO A 207 8.90 -9.66 15.79
N THR A 208 8.27 -10.33 16.75
CA THR A 208 6.96 -10.95 16.55
C THR A 208 5.87 -10.29 17.39
N GLN A 209 4.66 -10.24 16.83
CA GLN A 209 3.42 -9.88 17.51
C GLN A 209 2.55 -11.12 17.72
N ILE A 210 1.70 -11.12 18.75
CA ILE A 210 0.73 -12.18 18.98
C ILE A 210 -0.58 -11.90 18.22
N GLY A 211 -1.00 -12.88 17.44
CA GLY A 211 -2.14 -12.74 16.55
C GLY A 211 -1.92 -11.74 15.42
N ARG A 212 -2.98 -11.52 14.65
CA ARG A 212 -3.00 -10.55 13.55
C ARG A 212 -4.34 -9.84 13.47
N LEU A 213 -4.33 -8.66 12.84
CA LEU A 213 -5.54 -7.89 12.55
C LEU A 213 -6.46 -8.68 11.60
N PHE A 214 -7.77 -8.50 11.77
CA PHE A 214 -8.78 -9.15 10.93
C PHE A 214 -8.90 -8.40 9.59
N ARG A 215 -8.85 -9.14 8.48
CA ARG A 215 -9.03 -8.60 7.12
C ARG A 215 -10.52 -8.39 6.86
N ARG A 216 -10.97 -7.14 6.98
CA ARG A 216 -12.40 -6.73 6.89
C ARG A 216 -12.79 -6.21 5.52
N ASP A 217 -11.84 -6.12 4.59
CA ASP A 217 -12.02 -5.57 3.23
C ASP A 217 -12.47 -4.10 3.20
N ILE A 218 -12.37 -3.39 4.33
CA ILE A 218 -12.72 -1.98 4.48
C ILE A 218 -11.51 -1.23 5.05
N PRO A 219 -10.76 -0.48 4.23
CA PRO A 219 -9.67 0.39 4.68
C PRO A 219 -10.18 1.52 5.56
N GLN A 220 -9.31 1.99 6.45
CA GLN A 220 -9.60 3.19 7.25
C GLN A 220 -9.50 4.47 6.42
N THR A 221 -10.30 5.45 6.82
CA THR A 221 -10.42 6.77 6.19
C THR A 221 -10.31 7.86 7.25
N CYS A 222 -10.07 9.10 6.85
CA CYS A 222 -10.36 10.26 7.70
C CYS A 222 -11.73 10.85 7.28
N PRO A 223 -12.69 11.04 8.21
CA PRO A 223 -12.64 10.63 9.61
C PRO A 223 -12.73 9.10 9.77
N ALA A 224 -12.27 8.61 10.92
CA ALA A 224 -12.24 7.18 11.24
C ALA A 224 -13.61 6.52 11.00
N SER A 225 -13.60 5.42 10.24
CA SER A 225 -14.82 4.71 9.81
C SER A 225 -14.93 3.30 10.39
N THR A 226 -13.93 2.88 11.16
CA THR A 226 -13.66 1.48 11.43
C THR A 226 -13.06 1.31 12.84
N THR A 227 -13.22 0.13 13.45
CA THR A 227 -12.72 -0.20 14.80
C THR A 227 -11.78 -1.39 14.75
N CYS A 228 -10.85 -1.47 15.71
CA CYS A 228 -9.89 -2.57 15.72
C CYS A 228 -10.61 -3.93 15.90
N SER A 229 -10.15 -4.92 15.15
CA SER A 229 -10.60 -6.31 15.26
C SER A 229 -9.44 -7.25 14.97
N ILE A 230 -9.36 -8.36 15.70
CA ILE A 230 -8.31 -9.37 15.55
C ILE A 230 -8.88 -10.68 15.01
N PHE A 231 -8.10 -11.39 14.20
CA PHE A 231 -8.42 -12.77 13.82
C PHE A 231 -8.21 -13.74 15.00
N GLY A 232 -7.24 -13.44 15.87
CA GLY A 232 -7.05 -14.16 17.13
C GLY A 232 -6.59 -15.61 16.97
N ASP A 233 -5.71 -15.90 16.01
CA ASP A 233 -5.12 -17.24 15.84
C ASP A 233 -4.16 -17.65 16.96
N GLY A 234 -3.73 -16.71 17.80
CA GLY A 234 -2.80 -16.95 18.91
C GLY A 234 -1.38 -17.31 18.48
N LEU A 235 -1.07 -17.18 17.19
CA LEU A 235 0.25 -17.44 16.63
C LEU A 235 1.12 -16.19 16.67
N LEU A 236 2.42 -16.37 16.55
CA LEU A 236 3.38 -15.28 16.42
C LEU A 236 3.54 -14.92 14.94
N HIS A 237 3.51 -13.63 14.63
CA HIS A 237 3.68 -13.10 13.28
C HIS A 237 4.81 -12.07 13.29
N HIS A 238 5.78 -12.20 12.39
CA HIS A 238 6.87 -11.24 12.25
C HIS A 238 6.36 -9.89 11.76
N TYR A 239 6.92 -8.80 12.29
CA TYR A 239 6.52 -7.45 11.92
C TYR A 239 7.69 -6.47 11.89
N ASP A 240 7.53 -5.45 11.06
CA ASP A 240 8.31 -4.23 11.05
C ASP A 240 7.49 -3.07 11.63
N SER A 241 8.15 -2.12 12.28
CA SER A 241 7.51 -0.92 12.82
C SER A 241 8.26 0.36 12.45
N TYR A 242 7.52 1.36 12.01
CA TYR A 242 8.03 2.65 11.58
C TYR A 242 7.34 3.79 12.32
N THR A 243 8.10 4.78 12.78
CA THR A 243 7.56 5.88 13.60
C THR A 243 7.71 7.23 12.91
N PHE A 244 6.65 8.04 12.97
CA PHE A 244 6.56 9.35 12.34
C PHE A 244 5.97 10.34 13.33
N ALA A 245 6.53 11.54 13.44
CA ALA A 245 5.98 12.58 14.28
C ALA A 245 5.20 13.59 13.43
N ASN A 246 3.96 13.90 13.80
CA ASN A 246 3.28 15.04 13.23
C ASN A 246 3.80 16.33 13.87
N LYS A 247 4.55 17.11 13.11
CA LYS A 247 5.04 18.44 13.50
C LYS A 247 4.50 19.54 12.60
N SER A 248 3.42 19.27 11.86
CA SER A 248 2.90 20.19 10.85
C SER A 248 2.20 21.41 11.44
N GLY A 249 1.92 21.46 12.75
CA GLY A 249 1.17 22.55 13.38
C GLY A 249 -0.35 22.37 13.35
N SER A 250 -0.88 21.32 12.71
CA SER A 250 -2.30 20.96 12.71
C SER A 250 -2.51 19.44 12.60
N THR A 251 -3.73 18.95 12.84
CA THR A 251 -4.10 17.57 12.54
C THR A 251 -3.89 17.27 11.07
N GLN A 252 -3.25 16.15 10.76
CA GLN A 252 -3.03 15.67 9.40
C GLN A 252 -3.84 14.40 9.17
N CYS A 253 -4.53 14.33 8.04
CA CYS A 253 -5.00 13.06 7.52
C CYS A 253 -3.85 12.42 6.73
N VAL A 254 -3.20 11.45 7.35
CA VAL A 254 -2.00 10.81 6.84
C VAL A 254 -2.38 9.64 5.96
N THR A 255 -1.86 9.60 4.73
CA THR A 255 -2.02 8.45 3.83
C THR A 255 -0.87 7.48 4.04
N ILE A 256 -1.21 6.21 4.29
CA ILE A 256 -0.28 5.09 4.35
C ILE A 256 -0.58 4.18 3.18
N ASP A 257 0.35 4.11 2.24
CA ASP A 257 0.27 3.24 1.07
C ASP A 257 1.30 2.12 1.20
N THR A 258 0.89 0.87 1.02
CA THR A 258 1.75 -0.30 1.02
C THR A 258 1.68 -0.98 -0.34
N ASN A 259 2.81 -1.09 -1.03
CA ASN A 259 2.98 -1.87 -2.26
C ASN A 259 3.83 -3.11 -1.98
N THR A 260 3.40 -4.28 -2.47
CA THR A 260 4.22 -5.49 -2.45
C THR A 260 3.81 -6.49 -3.52
N ALA A 261 4.74 -7.36 -3.92
CA ALA A 261 4.44 -8.57 -4.71
C ALA A 261 4.01 -9.77 -3.83
N CYS A 262 4.08 -9.65 -2.51
CA CYS A 262 3.77 -10.71 -1.56
C CYS A 262 2.27 -10.98 -1.48
N THR A 263 1.82 -12.12 -2.00
CA THR A 263 0.40 -12.48 -2.16
C THR A 263 0.15 -13.95 -1.77
N GLY A 264 -1.07 -14.28 -1.39
CA GLY A 264 -1.42 -15.65 -0.98
C GLY A 264 -0.75 -16.03 0.34
N THR A 265 0.20 -16.97 0.30
CA THR A 265 0.82 -17.53 1.51
C THR A 265 1.79 -16.57 2.20
N ASN A 266 2.44 -15.66 1.46
CA ASN A 266 3.38 -14.69 2.02
C ASN A 266 2.78 -13.27 2.14
N SER A 267 1.45 -13.13 2.08
CA SER A 267 0.79 -11.83 2.23
C SER A 267 1.19 -11.12 3.52
N ILE A 268 1.25 -9.80 3.44
CA ILE A 268 1.43 -8.89 4.58
C ILE A 268 0.15 -8.11 4.88
N PHE A 269 0.14 -7.39 6.00
CA PHE A 269 -0.95 -6.52 6.41
C PHE A 269 -0.41 -5.29 7.13
N THR A 270 -1.03 -4.13 6.94
CA THR A 270 -0.52 -2.86 7.46
C THR A 270 -1.52 -2.24 8.44
N GLY A 271 -1.04 -1.95 9.65
CA GLY A 271 -1.78 -1.25 10.70
C GLY A 271 -1.12 0.06 11.12
N ALA A 272 -1.89 0.96 11.71
CA ALA A 272 -1.45 2.25 12.22
C ALA A 272 -1.92 2.46 13.67
N TYR A 273 -1.02 3.03 14.47
CA TYR A 273 -1.15 3.21 15.90
C TYR A 273 -0.75 4.62 16.32
N LEU A 274 -1.41 5.16 17.34
CA LEU A 274 -1.08 6.46 17.92
C LEU A 274 -0.15 6.30 19.14
N GLY A 275 1.00 6.97 19.11
CA GLY A 275 1.98 6.97 20.19
C GLY A 275 2.86 5.71 20.21
N SER A 276 2.26 4.52 20.36
CA SER A 276 3.00 3.26 20.49
C SER A 276 2.24 2.04 19.98
N PHE A 277 2.98 1.03 19.52
CA PHE A 277 2.47 -0.31 19.22
C PHE A 277 2.75 -1.28 20.38
N ASP A 278 1.76 -2.10 20.76
CA ASP A 278 1.93 -3.19 21.73
C ASP A 278 1.82 -4.55 21.02
N PRO A 279 2.93 -5.29 20.82
CA PRO A 279 2.91 -6.55 20.09
C PRO A 279 2.17 -7.68 20.85
N ASN A 280 1.90 -7.52 22.15
CA ASN A 280 1.11 -8.50 22.92
C ASN A 280 -0.39 -8.19 22.90
N ASN A 281 -0.77 -6.97 22.50
CA ASN A 281 -2.15 -6.53 22.40
C ASN A 281 -2.30 -5.54 21.26
N ILE A 282 -2.37 -6.09 20.04
CA ILE A 282 -2.30 -5.37 18.77
C ILE A 282 -3.49 -4.45 18.46
N CYS A 283 -4.47 -4.33 19.36
CA CYS A 283 -5.52 -3.29 19.28
C CYS A 283 -5.26 -2.09 20.18
N THR A 284 -4.28 -2.17 21.08
CA THR A 284 -3.90 -1.05 21.94
C THR A 284 -3.41 0.10 21.07
N ASN A 285 -3.99 1.28 21.27
CA ASN A 285 -3.68 2.51 20.52
C ASN A 285 -3.86 2.43 18.99
N TRP A 286 -4.54 1.40 18.49
CA TRP A 286 -4.83 1.27 17.07
C TRP A 286 -5.72 2.43 16.60
N ILE A 287 -5.40 3.01 15.44
CA ILE A 287 -6.16 4.12 14.82
C ILE A 287 -6.54 3.84 13.37
N GLY A 288 -5.95 2.83 12.73
CA GLY A 288 -6.44 2.37 11.44
C GLY A 288 -5.67 1.20 10.85
N ASP A 289 -6.21 0.59 9.81
CA ASP A 289 -5.55 -0.48 9.06
C ASP A 289 -5.99 -0.48 7.59
N SER A 290 -5.26 -1.25 6.77
CA SER A 290 -5.48 -1.36 5.33
C SER A 290 -6.78 -2.09 4.95
N GLY A 291 -7.48 -2.73 5.88
CA GLY A 291 -8.69 -3.52 5.65
C GLY A 291 -8.44 -4.87 4.98
N PHE A 292 -7.52 -4.93 4.02
CA PHE A 292 -7.11 -6.12 3.27
C PHE A 292 -5.57 -6.17 3.11
N SER A 293 -5.05 -7.33 2.71
CA SER A 293 -3.63 -7.49 2.35
C SER A 293 -3.36 -6.84 0.98
N PRO A 294 -2.26 -6.10 0.80
CA PRO A 294 -1.93 -5.50 -0.49
C PRO A 294 -1.82 -6.54 -1.62
N ASN A 295 -2.36 -6.22 -2.79
CA ASN A 295 -2.17 -6.99 -4.03
C ASN A 295 -2.40 -6.11 -5.28
N PRO A 296 -1.36 -5.44 -5.81
CA PRO A 296 -0.08 -5.19 -5.12
C PRO A 296 -0.18 -4.08 -4.08
N ASP A 297 -1.20 -3.21 -4.18
CA ASP A 297 -1.34 -2.01 -3.37
C ASP A 297 -2.44 -2.15 -2.32
N ALA A 298 -2.24 -1.54 -1.15
CA ALA A 298 -3.30 -1.21 -0.21
C ALA A 298 -3.01 0.14 0.45
N SER A 299 -4.00 1.03 0.40
CA SER A 299 -3.89 2.39 0.91
C SER A 299 -5.00 2.66 1.92
N PHE A 300 -4.65 3.34 3.01
CA PHE A 300 -5.62 3.79 4.01
C PHE A 300 -5.17 5.11 4.64
N GLN A 301 -6.07 5.75 5.37
CA GLN A 301 -5.83 7.04 5.99
C GLN A 301 -6.15 7.04 7.48
N VAL A 302 -5.38 7.81 8.24
CA VAL A 302 -5.58 8.04 9.67
C VAL A 302 -5.34 9.48 10.06
N ASP A 303 -6.15 9.99 10.98
CA ASP A 303 -5.95 11.31 11.57
C ASP A 303 -4.83 11.25 12.63
N VAL A 304 -3.86 12.16 12.52
CA VAL A 304 -2.76 12.32 13.48
C VAL A 304 -2.71 13.78 13.90
N ASP A 305 -3.01 14.07 15.16
CA ASP A 305 -2.96 15.44 15.69
C ASP A 305 -1.53 15.99 15.75
N ASN A 306 -1.40 17.32 15.69
CA ASN A 306 -0.09 17.96 15.84
C ASN A 306 0.56 17.61 17.19
N GLY A 307 1.84 17.25 17.15
CA GLY A 307 2.60 16.80 18.31
C GLY A 307 2.45 15.30 18.62
N GLN A 308 1.55 14.58 17.93
CA GLN A 308 1.41 13.14 18.10
C GLN A 308 2.40 12.35 17.26
N THR A 309 2.62 11.09 17.66
CA THR A 309 3.43 10.13 16.93
C THR A 309 2.53 9.09 16.27
N LEU A 310 2.70 8.87 14.98
CA LEU A 310 2.17 7.73 14.24
C LEU A 310 3.18 6.59 14.30
N VAL A 311 2.70 5.38 14.56
CA VAL A 311 3.46 4.13 14.40
C VAL A 311 2.76 3.29 13.34
N VAL A 312 3.46 2.98 12.25
CA VAL A 312 2.98 2.11 11.17
C VAL A 312 3.62 0.74 11.36
N VAL A 313 2.81 -0.31 11.35
CA VAL A 313 3.26 -1.70 11.52
C VAL A 313 2.91 -2.49 10.27
N VAL A 314 3.89 -3.19 9.71
CA VAL A 314 3.70 -4.14 8.61
C VAL A 314 3.98 -5.52 9.17
N SER A 315 3.01 -6.42 9.13
CA SER A 315 3.14 -7.77 9.66
C SER A 315 2.85 -8.81 8.60
N GLU A 316 3.54 -9.96 8.65
CA GLU A 316 3.13 -11.13 7.86
C GLU A 316 1.73 -11.63 8.28
N VAL A 317 1.05 -12.31 7.38
CA VAL A 317 -0.27 -12.91 7.64
C VAL A 317 -0.16 -14.38 8.02
N THR A 318 0.78 -15.09 7.38
CA THR A 318 1.06 -16.50 7.66
C THR A 318 2.37 -16.53 8.47
N PRO A 319 2.38 -17.15 9.65
CA PRO A 319 3.60 -17.26 10.45
C PRO A 319 4.77 -17.86 9.67
N ASP A 320 5.93 -17.24 9.82
CA ASP A 320 7.22 -17.66 9.22
C ASP A 320 7.24 -17.65 7.68
N ALA A 321 6.23 -17.07 7.02
CA ALA A 321 6.20 -16.98 5.55
C ALA A 321 7.06 -15.83 5.02
N GLY A 322 7.23 -14.77 5.81
CA GLY A 322 7.98 -13.57 5.46
C GLY A 322 7.41 -12.82 4.27
N CYS A 323 8.12 -11.76 3.87
CA CYS A 323 7.89 -11.04 2.63
C CYS A 323 9.20 -10.40 2.17
N PRO A 324 9.82 -10.85 1.07
CA PRO A 324 11.17 -10.43 0.69
C PRO A 324 11.29 -8.95 0.32
N ALA A 325 10.17 -8.30 -0.04
CA ALA A 325 10.15 -6.88 -0.32
C ALA A 325 8.74 -6.29 -0.21
N TYR A 326 8.64 -5.14 0.45
CA TYR A 326 7.50 -4.24 0.36
C TYR A 326 7.98 -2.79 0.38
N THR A 327 7.14 -1.89 -0.10
CA THR A 327 7.36 -0.45 -0.09
C THR A 327 6.22 0.23 0.67
N LEU A 328 6.56 1.01 1.69
CA LEU A 328 5.63 1.93 2.35
C LEU A 328 5.85 3.34 1.81
N THR A 329 4.77 4.03 1.47
CA THR A 329 4.78 5.46 1.18
C THR A 329 3.91 6.19 2.19
N ILE A 330 4.54 7.05 3.01
CA ILE A 330 3.84 7.86 4.01
C ILE A 330 3.73 9.30 3.50
N THR A 331 2.50 9.76 3.29
CA THR A 331 2.20 11.11 2.82
C THR A 331 1.47 11.90 3.90
N GLY A 332 1.90 13.15 4.13
CA GLY A 332 1.29 14.05 5.13
C GLY A 332 2.16 14.35 6.36
N LEU A 333 3.18 13.54 6.67
CA LEU A 333 4.05 13.73 7.85
C LEU A 333 5.53 14.00 7.53
N CYS A 334 5.95 13.95 6.27
CA CYS A 334 7.36 13.82 5.89
C CYS A 334 8.11 15.12 5.50
N ALA A 335 7.59 16.30 5.85
CA ALA A 335 8.27 17.58 5.60
C ALA A 335 9.50 17.76 6.51
N GLY A 336 10.65 17.22 6.12
CA GLY A 336 11.96 17.66 6.63
C GLY A 336 12.83 16.64 7.39
N GLY A 337 12.60 15.34 7.28
CA GLY A 337 13.53 14.35 7.83
C GLY A 337 13.37 13.00 7.16
N THR A 338 14.48 12.40 6.73
CA THR A 338 14.53 10.98 6.38
C THR A 338 14.07 10.19 7.60
N ALA A 339 12.99 9.42 7.47
CA ALA A 339 12.58 8.49 8.52
C ALA A 339 13.79 7.61 8.85
N THR A 340 14.29 7.72 10.08
CA THR A 340 15.34 6.80 10.55
C THR A 340 14.60 5.53 10.97
N PRO A 341 14.80 4.38 10.29
CA PRO A 341 14.30 3.12 10.80
C PRO A 341 14.89 2.95 12.20
N THR A 342 14.04 3.05 13.22
CA THR A 342 14.46 2.67 14.56
C THR A 342 14.28 1.17 14.62
N ALA A 343 15.36 0.43 14.43
CA ALA A 343 15.36 -0.98 14.75
C ALA A 343 14.91 -1.11 16.21
N THR A 344 13.73 -1.67 16.44
CA THR A 344 13.29 -2.02 17.78
C THR A 344 14.22 -3.13 18.23
N ALA A 345 15.15 -2.81 19.14
CA ALA A 345 16.06 -3.78 19.69
C ALA A 345 15.25 -4.96 20.26
N THR A 346 15.51 -6.16 19.76
CA THR A 346 15.03 -7.41 20.34
C THR A 346 15.30 -7.36 21.83
N ALA A 347 14.25 -7.46 22.66
CA ALA A 347 14.41 -7.62 24.08
C ALA A 347 15.27 -8.87 24.30
N THR A 348 16.55 -8.67 24.64
CA THR A 348 17.41 -9.78 25.05
C THR A 348 16.77 -10.35 26.30
N ALA A 349 16.29 -11.59 26.21
CA ALA A 349 15.76 -12.31 27.35
C ALA A 349 16.81 -12.25 28.46
N THR A 350 16.54 -11.45 29.49
CA THR A 350 17.32 -11.51 30.72
C THR A 350 17.00 -12.88 31.31
N THR A 351 17.98 -13.77 31.29
CA THR A 351 17.89 -15.04 31.98
C THR A 351 17.56 -14.74 33.44
N SER A 352 16.31 -15.00 33.81
CA SER A 352 15.86 -14.94 35.19
C SER A 352 16.80 -15.79 36.02
N ALA A 353 17.51 -15.15 36.95
CA ALA A 353 18.41 -15.84 37.87
C ALA A 353 17.60 -16.93 38.57
N THR A 354 18.00 -18.18 38.34
CA THR A 354 17.48 -19.35 39.04
C THR A 354 17.52 -19.08 40.55
N PRO A 355 16.39 -19.24 41.28
CA PRO A 355 16.40 -19.04 42.71
C PRO A 355 17.42 -20.00 43.34
N THR A 356 18.38 -19.42 44.05
CA THR A 356 19.37 -20.17 44.85
C THR A 356 18.60 -20.97 45.91
N PRO A 357 18.76 -22.30 46.00
CA PRO A 357 18.10 -23.07 47.04
C PRO A 357 18.66 -22.68 48.41
N THR A 358 17.79 -22.14 49.26
CA THR A 358 18.08 -21.90 50.67
C THR A 358 18.29 -23.25 51.37
N ALA A 359 19.54 -23.53 51.77
CA ALA A 359 19.85 -24.69 52.59
C ALA A 359 19.35 -24.47 54.03
N THR A 360 18.39 -25.29 54.44
CA THR A 360 17.94 -25.40 55.84
C THR A 360 19.05 -25.98 56.70
N ALA A 361 19.53 -25.21 57.68
CA ALA A 361 20.47 -25.70 58.69
C ALA A 361 19.76 -26.64 59.68
N THR A 362 20.26 -27.86 59.82
CA THR A 362 20.03 -28.71 61.00
C THR A 362 21.39 -28.98 61.64
N ALA A 363 21.55 -28.57 62.90
CA ALA A 363 22.76 -28.77 63.69
C ALA A 363 22.65 -30.05 64.54
N THR A 364 23.72 -30.84 64.65
CA THR A 364 24.16 -31.47 65.92
C THR A 364 25.58 -32.09 65.83
N PHE A 365 26.30 -32.00 66.96
CA PHE A 365 27.73 -32.17 67.29
C PHE A 365 28.32 -33.59 67.07
N ASN A 366 29.64 -33.88 67.05
CA ASN A 366 30.69 -33.70 68.07
C ASN A 366 32.07 -34.23 67.51
N PRO A 367 33.26 -33.87 68.04
CA PRO A 367 34.53 -33.74 67.31
C PRO A 367 35.54 -34.88 67.52
N THR A 368 36.63 -34.89 66.74
CA THR A 368 37.97 -35.28 67.21
C THR A 368 39.04 -34.58 66.34
N PRO A 369 40.06 -33.93 66.94
CA PRO A 369 41.08 -33.15 66.22
C PRO A 369 42.32 -33.99 65.90
N THR A 370 43.03 -33.68 64.82
CA THR A 370 44.50 -33.80 64.73
C THR A 370 45.01 -32.87 63.62
N ALA A 371 45.92 -31.97 63.97
CA ALA A 371 46.56 -31.01 63.08
C ALA A 371 47.85 -31.58 62.48
N THR A 372 48.25 -31.14 61.28
CA THR A 372 49.65 -30.88 60.88
C THR A 372 49.65 -29.99 59.62
N ALA A 373 50.55 -29.02 59.57
CA ALA A 373 50.56 -27.86 58.67
C ALA A 373 51.55 -27.95 57.48
N THR A 374 51.48 -26.93 56.60
CA THR A 374 52.42 -26.47 55.54
C THR A 374 52.41 -27.27 54.22
N THR A 375 52.43 -26.69 53.01
CA THR A 375 53.09 -25.48 52.43
C THR A 375 52.25 -24.89 51.27
N SER A 376 52.12 -23.56 51.17
CA SER A 376 52.74 -22.68 50.15
C SER A 376 52.84 -23.20 48.70
N ALA A 377 52.02 -22.65 47.80
CA ALA A 377 52.37 -22.30 46.41
C ALA A 377 51.28 -21.44 45.74
N THR A 378 51.66 -20.27 45.24
CA THR A 378 50.93 -19.48 44.23
C THR A 378 51.23 -20.03 42.84
N PRO A 379 50.25 -20.12 41.94
CA PRO A 379 50.53 -19.73 40.56
C PRO A 379 49.43 -18.86 39.94
N THR A 380 49.88 -17.75 39.37
CA THR A 380 49.21 -16.96 38.34
C THR A 380 49.28 -17.74 37.02
N ALA A 381 48.16 -17.89 36.32
CA ALA A 381 48.14 -18.34 34.93
C ALA A 381 47.27 -17.40 34.09
N THR A 382 47.94 -16.64 33.22
CA THR A 382 47.36 -15.91 32.09
C THR A 382 47.19 -16.90 30.94
N ALA A 383 45.96 -17.09 30.45
CA ALA A 383 45.70 -17.84 29.23
C ALA A 383 45.34 -16.88 28.09
N THR A 384 46.23 -16.81 27.10
CA THR A 384 45.98 -16.19 25.79
C THR A 384 45.34 -17.25 24.90
N ALA A 385 44.10 -17.01 24.45
CA ALA A 385 43.46 -17.85 23.44
C ALA A 385 43.78 -17.30 22.05
N THR A 386 44.49 -18.10 21.24
CA THR A 386 44.64 -17.89 19.80
C THR A 386 43.67 -18.84 19.10
N ALA A 387 42.67 -18.29 18.39
CA ALA A 387 41.78 -19.06 17.55
C ALA A 387 42.30 -19.07 16.10
N THR A 388 42.54 -20.27 15.57
CA THR A 388 42.88 -20.51 14.16
C THR A 388 41.59 -20.90 13.43
N PHE A 389 41.21 -20.16 12.38
CA PHE A 389 40.10 -20.52 11.50
C PHE A 389 40.60 -21.36 10.33
N THR A 390 39.97 -22.52 10.12
CA THR A 390 40.12 -23.35 8.93
C THR A 390 38.83 -23.23 8.11
N PRO A 391 38.85 -22.73 6.86
CA PRO A 391 37.64 -22.69 6.03
C PRO A 391 37.34 -24.08 5.45
N THR A 392 36.11 -24.55 5.66
CA THR A 392 35.54 -25.72 4.96
C THR A 392 34.68 -25.22 3.81
N GLY A 393 34.98 -25.65 2.58
CA GLY A 393 34.21 -25.29 1.39
C GLY A 393 32.88 -26.03 1.34
N THR A 394 31.79 -25.29 1.14
CA THR A 394 30.43 -25.82 0.97
C THR A 394 30.14 -26.02 -0.52
N ALA A 395 29.66 -27.22 -0.89
CA ALA A 395 29.30 -27.56 -2.26
C ALA A 395 27.99 -26.88 -2.70
N THR A 396 27.99 -26.31 -3.90
CA THR A 396 26.80 -25.76 -4.57
C THR A 396 25.97 -26.88 -5.18
N ALA A 397 24.71 -27.03 -4.75
CA ALA A 397 23.74 -27.87 -5.44
C ALA A 397 22.99 -27.04 -6.49
N THR A 398 22.95 -27.52 -7.73
CA THR A 398 22.13 -26.97 -8.81
C THR A 398 20.76 -27.64 -8.78
N PRO A 399 19.64 -26.92 -8.51
CA PRO A 399 18.32 -27.51 -8.65
C PRO A 399 17.89 -27.53 -10.12
N THR A 400 17.63 -28.73 -10.64
CA THR A 400 16.95 -28.96 -11.91
C THR A 400 15.50 -29.31 -11.60
N ALA A 401 14.57 -28.36 -11.72
CA ALA A 401 13.13 -28.65 -11.68
C ALA A 401 12.55 -28.38 -13.08
N SER A 402 11.98 -29.43 -13.68
CA SER A 402 11.15 -29.34 -14.88
C SER A 402 9.68 -29.27 -14.43
N PRO A 403 8.88 -28.29 -14.86
CA PRO A 403 7.48 -28.21 -14.47
C PRO A 403 6.69 -29.35 -15.12
N SER A 404 6.11 -30.21 -14.29
CA SER A 404 5.12 -31.20 -14.70
C SER A 404 3.73 -30.62 -14.47
N CYS A 405 3.01 -30.31 -15.54
CA CYS A 405 1.57 -30.04 -15.47
C CYS A 405 0.84 -31.37 -15.29
N THR A 406 0.44 -31.68 -14.06
CA THR A 406 -0.56 -32.73 -13.79
C THR A 406 -1.92 -32.05 -13.57
N PRO A 407 -2.99 -32.48 -14.27
CA PRO A 407 -4.31 -31.91 -14.06
C PRO A 407 -4.78 -32.22 -12.63
N ILE A 408 -5.19 -31.17 -11.91
CA ILE A 408 -5.86 -31.33 -10.62
C ILE A 408 -7.28 -31.79 -10.91
N VAL A 409 -7.60 -33.01 -10.51
CA VAL A 409 -8.97 -33.54 -10.53
C VAL A 409 -9.58 -33.26 -9.16
N ILE A 410 -10.53 -32.31 -9.10
CA ILE A 410 -11.31 -32.05 -7.90
C ILE A 410 -12.57 -32.91 -7.97
N ASN A 411 -12.64 -33.93 -7.12
CA ASN A 411 -13.87 -34.69 -6.90
C ASN A 411 -14.63 -34.05 -5.73
N GLY A 412 -15.82 -33.50 -6.01
CA GLY A 412 -16.76 -33.01 -5.00
C GLY A 412 -18.07 -33.81 -5.04
N SER A 413 -18.77 -33.83 -3.92
CA SER A 413 -20.18 -34.24 -3.83
C SER A 413 -21.03 -33.04 -3.44
N ILE A 414 -22.25 -32.95 -3.98
CA ILE A 414 -23.25 -32.00 -3.50
C ILE A 414 -24.19 -32.75 -2.55
N ASP A 415 -24.40 -32.22 -1.35
CA ASP A 415 -25.35 -32.72 -0.36
C ASP A 415 -26.30 -31.61 0.18
N LEU A 416 -27.13 -31.96 1.15
CA LEU A 416 -28.18 -31.05 1.68
C LEU A 416 -27.66 -29.99 2.65
N SER A 417 -26.37 -30.04 3.01
CA SER A 417 -25.69 -29.00 3.80
C SER A 417 -25.04 -27.92 2.92
N ASP A 418 -24.98 -28.14 1.61
CA ASP A 418 -24.47 -27.16 0.65
C ASP A 418 -25.45 -25.99 0.45
N PRO A 419 -24.94 -24.78 0.16
CA PRO A 419 -25.76 -23.61 -0.08
C PRO A 419 -26.68 -23.79 -1.29
N THR A 420 -27.96 -23.42 -1.12
CA THR A 420 -28.97 -23.53 -2.17
C THR A 420 -28.87 -22.39 -3.19
N GLN A 421 -28.91 -22.70 -4.48
CA GLN A 421 -29.08 -21.72 -5.55
C GLN A 421 -30.58 -21.57 -5.88
N VAL A 422 -31.06 -20.33 -6.00
CA VAL A 422 -32.48 -20.01 -6.31
C VAL A 422 -32.78 -19.94 -7.82
N ASP A 423 -31.77 -20.11 -8.67
CA ASP A 423 -31.90 -20.07 -10.12
C ASP A 423 -31.01 -21.14 -10.78
N HIS A 424 -31.34 -21.57 -12.00
CA HIS A 424 -30.57 -22.58 -12.74
C HIS A 424 -30.14 -22.05 -14.11
N LEU A 425 -28.87 -22.26 -14.45
CA LEU A 425 -28.35 -21.99 -15.78
C LEU A 425 -28.96 -22.98 -16.79
N ASN A 426 -29.60 -22.45 -17.83
CA ASN A 426 -30.05 -23.27 -18.95
C ASN A 426 -28.85 -23.82 -19.72
N ARG A 427 -28.89 -25.13 -20.03
CA ARG A 427 -27.82 -25.80 -20.78
C ARG A 427 -27.75 -25.23 -22.20
N SER A 428 -26.67 -24.50 -22.53
CA SER A 428 -26.47 -23.89 -23.85
C SER A 428 -26.21 -24.88 -24.99
N GLY A 429 -26.03 -26.18 -24.66
CA GLY A 429 -25.86 -27.26 -25.65
C GLY A 429 -24.56 -27.23 -26.45
N SER A 430 -23.70 -26.22 -26.26
CA SER A 430 -22.44 -26.06 -26.98
C SER A 430 -21.28 -25.88 -25.99
N PRO A 431 -20.25 -26.75 -25.99
CA PRO A 431 -19.06 -26.51 -25.19
C PRO A 431 -18.33 -25.28 -25.73
N GLN A 432 -17.90 -24.38 -24.83
CA GLN A 432 -16.96 -23.31 -25.20
C GLN A 432 -15.62 -23.97 -25.51
N THR A 433 -15.19 -23.86 -26.76
CA THR A 433 -13.90 -24.37 -27.27
C THR A 433 -12.82 -23.32 -27.18
#